data_AF-A0A2D4HTX5-F1
#
_entry.id   AF-A0A2D4HTX5-F1
#
_cell.length_a   1.000
_cell.length_b   1.000
_cell.length_c   1.000
_cell.angle_alpha   90.00
_cell.angle_beta   90.00
_cell.angle_gamma   90.00
#
_symmetry.space_group_name_H-M   'P 1'
#
loop_
_entity.id
_entity.type
_entity.pdbx_description
1 polymer ?
#
loop_
_entity_poly.entity_id
_entity_poly.type
_entity_poly.pdbx_seq_one_letter_code
_entity_poly.pdbx_strand_id
1 'polypeptide(L)'
;MQEIQSLLINWKGPDLTTYGELVLEATFRVHRVRNERTFFLLDKILLITKKRGDHYICKSHIPCSSLMLIESTRDSLCFTVTHYKHNKQQYNIQAKSGDEKRVWTHHLKRLILENHHA
;
A
#
# COMPACT_ATOMS: atom_id res chain seq x y z
N MET A 1 -3.50 -11.99 10.17
CA MET A 1 -4.17 -12.02 8.84
C MET A 1 -5.70 -12.09 8.91
N GLN A 2 -6.29 -13.06 9.61
CA GLN A 2 -7.76 -13.18 9.70
C GLN A 2 -8.45 -11.96 10.34
N GLU A 3 -7.79 -11.30 11.28
CA GLU A 3 -8.28 -10.04 11.87
C GLU A 3 -8.47 -8.95 10.80
N ILE A 4 -7.44 -8.62 10.03
CA ILE A 4 -7.52 -7.61 8.96
C ILE A 4 -8.60 -7.98 7.95
N GLN A 5 -8.66 -9.24 7.55
CA GLN A 5 -9.70 -9.74 6.64
C GLN A 5 -11.11 -9.48 7.18
N SER A 6 -11.35 -9.73 8.47
CA SER A 6 -12.65 -9.48 9.10
C SER A 6 -13.01 -7.98 9.16
N LEU A 7 -12.01 -7.10 9.20
CA LEU A 7 -12.20 -5.65 9.23
C LEU A 7 -12.39 -5.04 7.82
N LEU A 8 -12.07 -5.78 6.75
CA LEU A 8 -12.20 -5.29 5.38
C LEU A 8 -13.63 -5.36 4.85
N ILE A 9 -14.14 -4.21 4.40
CA ILE A 9 -15.40 -4.10 3.67
C ILE A 9 -15.10 -3.92 2.17
N ASN A 10 -15.88 -4.57 1.32
CA ASN A 10 -15.76 -4.54 -0.15
C ASN A 10 -14.45 -5.14 -0.71
N TRP A 11 -13.73 -5.94 0.07
CA TRP A 11 -12.73 -6.83 -0.50
C TRP A 11 -13.43 -7.93 -1.31
N LYS A 12 -13.03 -8.10 -2.57
CA LYS A 12 -13.61 -9.08 -3.50
C LYS A 12 -12.57 -10.07 -4.04
N GLY A 13 -11.33 -9.99 -3.56
CA GLY A 13 -10.30 -10.95 -3.92
C GLY A 13 -10.34 -12.21 -3.04
N PRO A 14 -9.44 -13.16 -3.32
CA PRO A 14 -9.16 -14.32 -2.46
C PRO A 14 -8.90 -13.96 -0.99
N ASP A 15 -8.85 -14.98 -0.14
CA ASP A 15 -8.46 -14.79 1.25
C ASP A 15 -7.09 -14.11 1.39
N LEU A 16 -6.94 -13.18 2.34
CA LEU A 16 -5.69 -12.43 2.49
C LEU A 16 -4.48 -13.33 2.76
N THR A 17 -4.68 -14.49 3.39
CA THR A 17 -3.61 -15.46 3.65
C THR A 17 -2.96 -15.98 2.36
N THR A 18 -3.66 -15.96 1.22
CA THR A 18 -3.09 -16.35 -0.08
C THR A 18 -2.03 -15.36 -0.58
N TYR A 19 -2.03 -14.14 -0.07
CA TYR A 19 -1.10 -13.07 -0.41
C TYR A 19 0.12 -12.97 0.52
N GLY A 20 0.25 -13.90 1.47
CA GLY A 20 1.34 -13.94 2.45
C GLY A 20 1.03 -13.16 3.73
N GLU A 21 2.08 -12.84 4.47
CA GLU A 21 2.00 -12.18 5.76
C GLU A 21 1.88 -10.66 5.62
N LEU A 22 1.37 -10.01 6.67
CA LEU A 22 1.42 -8.55 6.77
C LEU A 22 2.86 -8.13 7.06
N VAL A 23 3.41 -7.28 6.18
CA VAL A 23 4.74 -6.72 6.30
C VAL A 23 4.71 -5.34 6.96
N LEU A 24 3.80 -4.46 6.53
CA LEU A 24 3.62 -3.12 7.10
C LEU A 24 2.16 -2.67 7.09
N GLU A 25 1.79 -1.89 8.10
CA GLU A 25 0.53 -1.14 8.17
C GLU A 25 0.80 0.31 8.58
N ALA A 26 0.21 1.27 7.86
CA ALA A 26 0.26 2.68 8.23
C ALA A 26 -0.86 3.49 7.56
N THR A 27 -1.21 4.61 8.20
CA THR A 27 -2.15 5.59 7.66
C THR A 27 -1.39 6.83 7.19
N PHE A 28 -1.60 7.18 5.91
CA PHE A 28 -0.94 8.29 5.26
C PHE A 28 -1.91 9.34 4.72
N ARG A 29 -1.41 10.56 4.64
CA ARG A 29 -1.96 11.57 3.73
C ARG A 29 -1.61 11.21 2.30
N VAL A 30 -2.61 11.28 1.42
CA VAL A 30 -2.44 11.03 -0.01
C VAL A 30 -2.82 12.28 -0.77
N HIS A 31 -1.91 12.79 -1.62
CA HIS A 31 -2.12 14.05 -2.34
C HIS A 31 -3.38 13.99 -3.22
N ARG A 32 -4.13 15.10 -3.29
CA ARG A 32 -5.44 15.24 -3.98
C ARG A 32 -6.56 14.35 -3.44
N VAL A 33 -6.34 13.65 -2.34
CA VAL A 33 -7.38 12.86 -1.66
C VAL A 33 -7.74 13.57 -0.35
N ARG A 34 -9.02 13.91 -0.17
CA ARG A 34 -9.49 14.64 1.03
C ARG A 34 -9.27 13.91 2.36
N ASN A 35 -9.24 12.58 2.33
CA ASN A 35 -9.11 11.75 3.53
C ASN A 35 -7.85 10.90 3.45
N GLU A 36 -7.25 10.66 4.60
CA GLU A 36 -6.15 9.70 4.74
C GLU A 36 -6.55 8.29 4.27
N ARG A 37 -5.54 7.48 3.99
CA ARG A 37 -5.68 6.10 3.56
C ARG A 37 -4.82 5.22 4.43
N THR A 38 -5.37 4.10 4.87
CA THR A 38 -4.57 3.04 5.51
C THR A 38 -4.11 2.08 4.44
N PHE A 39 -2.82 1.82 4.42
CA PHE A 39 -2.18 0.89 3.53
C PHE A 39 -1.79 -0.35 4.31
N PHE A 40 -2.08 -1.51 3.74
CA PHE A 40 -1.62 -2.80 4.25
C PHE A 40 -0.73 -3.42 3.18
N LEU A 41 0.56 -3.51 3.47
CA LEU A 41 1.54 -4.15 2.60
C LEU A 41 1.70 -5.59 3.05
N LEU A 42 1.25 -6.52 2.21
CA LEU A 42 1.49 -7.95 2.36
C LEU A 42 2.58 -8.37 1.39
N ASP A 43 3.10 -9.60 1.53
CA ASP A 43 4.18 -10.11 0.67
C ASP A 43 3.88 -9.97 -0.83
N LYS A 44 2.62 -10.22 -1.24
CA LYS A 44 2.24 -10.24 -2.67
C LYS A 44 1.33 -9.10 -3.11
N ILE A 45 0.82 -8.27 -2.18
CA ILE A 45 -0.16 -7.24 -2.52
C ILE A 45 -0.08 -6.04 -1.58
N LEU A 46 -0.26 -4.85 -2.15
CA LEU A 46 -0.51 -3.62 -1.41
C LEU A 46 -2.01 -3.29 -1.46
N LEU A 47 -2.68 -3.28 -0.30
CA LEU A 47 -4.06 -2.85 -0.18
C LEU A 47 -4.13 -1.35 0.16
N ILE A 48 -5.06 -0.63 -0.47
CA ILE A 48 -5.33 0.77 -0.20
C ILE A 48 -6.77 0.89 0.31
N THR A 49 -6.91 1.37 1.53
CA THR A 49 -8.21 1.38 2.24
C THR A 49 -8.56 2.76 2.79
N LYS A 50 -9.85 2.96 3.08
CA LYS A 50 -10.36 4.11 3.83
C LYS A 50 -10.95 3.62 5.14
N LYS A 51 -10.45 4.11 6.28
CA LYS A 51 -11.01 3.82 7.61
C LYS A 51 -12.46 4.33 7.72
N ARG A 52 -13.34 3.53 8.34
CA ARG A 52 -14.75 3.84 8.65
C ARG A 52 -15.13 3.17 9.97
N GLY A 53 -15.08 3.94 11.06
CA GLY A 53 -15.19 3.37 12.42
C GLY A 53 -14.05 2.39 12.66
N ASP A 54 -14.38 1.19 13.13
CA ASP A 54 -13.43 0.11 13.37
C ASP A 54 -13.11 -0.71 12.11
N HIS A 55 -13.76 -0.41 10.98
CA HIS A 55 -13.58 -1.15 9.72
C HIS A 55 -12.76 -0.36 8.69
N TYR A 56 -12.33 -1.07 7.65
CA TYR A 56 -11.60 -0.53 6.51
C TYR A 56 -12.34 -0.81 5.21
N ILE A 57 -12.74 0.23 4.49
CA ILE A 57 -13.30 0.06 3.14
C ILE A 57 -12.13 -0.11 2.16
N CYS A 58 -12.04 -1.28 1.52
CA CYS A 58 -11.08 -1.51 0.45
C CYS A 58 -11.43 -0.63 -0.76
N LYS A 59 -10.50 0.26 -1.15
CA LYS A 59 -10.68 1.18 -2.28
C LYS A 59 -10.01 0.66 -3.55
N SER A 60 -8.88 0.00 -3.40
CA SER A 60 -8.09 -0.58 -4.47
C SER A 60 -6.98 -1.45 -3.89
N HIS A 61 -6.28 -2.16 -4.77
CA HIS A 61 -5.12 -2.97 -4.45
C HIS A 61 -4.15 -2.96 -5.64
N ILE A 62 -2.87 -3.15 -5.38
CA ILE A 62 -1.82 -3.30 -6.40
C ILE A 62 -1.01 -4.56 -6.06
N PRO A 63 -1.00 -5.60 -6.92
CA PRO A 63 -0.10 -6.74 -6.75
C PRO A 63 1.37 -6.30 -6.75
N CYS A 64 2.20 -6.85 -5.86
CA CYS A 64 3.61 -6.47 -5.75
C CYS A 64 4.40 -6.72 -7.04
N SER A 65 4.04 -7.74 -7.81
CA SER A 65 4.60 -8.02 -9.15
C SER A 65 4.33 -6.93 -10.19
N SER A 66 3.35 -6.06 -9.92
CA SER A 66 2.96 -4.95 -10.79
C SER A 66 3.18 -3.57 -10.16
N LEU A 67 3.77 -3.54 -8.97
CA LEU A 67 3.95 -2.34 -8.18
C LEU A 67 5.23 -1.62 -8.63
N MET A 68 5.10 -0.31 -8.82
CA MET A 68 6.23 0.59 -9.01
C MET A 68 6.28 1.59 -7.86
N LEU A 69 7.51 1.90 -7.45
CA LEU A 69 7.82 2.91 -6.43
C LEU A 69 8.61 4.07 -7.08
N ILE A 70 8.18 5.30 -6.81
CA ILE A 70 8.87 6.51 -7.23
C ILE A 70 9.11 7.37 -5.99
N GLU A 71 10.36 7.60 -5.61
CA GLU A 71 10.70 8.46 -4.48
C GLU A 71 10.81 9.92 -4.95
N SER A 72 10.23 10.86 -4.19
CA SER A 72 10.35 12.28 -4.51
C SER A 72 11.77 12.78 -4.21
N THR A 73 12.38 13.45 -5.18
CA THR A 73 13.66 14.16 -5.02
C THR A 73 13.49 15.57 -4.47
N ARG A 74 12.25 16.12 -4.51
CA ARG A 74 11.94 17.49 -4.08
C ARG A 74 11.39 17.56 -2.66
N ASP A 75 10.74 16.49 -2.22
CA ASP A 75 10.12 16.39 -0.91
C ASP A 75 10.62 15.11 -0.22
N SER A 76 11.43 15.30 0.81
CA SER A 76 12.10 14.22 1.51
C SER A 76 11.13 13.27 2.20
N LEU A 77 9.87 13.64 2.44
CA LEU A 77 8.85 12.79 3.08
C LEU A 77 7.88 12.15 2.09
N CYS A 78 7.92 12.53 0.82
CA CYS A 78 7.00 12.01 -0.19
C CYS A 78 7.58 10.85 -1.00
N PHE A 79 6.72 9.91 -1.34
CA PHE A 79 6.95 8.85 -2.33
C PHE A 79 5.63 8.47 -2.99
N THR A 80 5.71 7.77 -4.12
CA THR A 80 4.56 7.41 -4.93
C THR A 80 4.57 5.93 -5.23
N VAL A 81 3.42 5.29 -5.05
CA VAL A 81 3.18 3.90 -5.49
C VAL A 81 2.18 3.89 -6.64
N THR A 82 2.47 3.11 -7.69
CA THR A 82 1.61 2.99 -8.87
C THR A 82 1.65 1.60 -9.48
N HIS A 83 0.60 1.24 -10.21
CA HIS A 83 0.58 0.03 -11.03
C HIS A 83 1.25 0.31 -12.39
N TYR A 84 2.25 -0.48 -12.81
CA TYR A 84 3.07 -0.19 -14.00
C TYR A 84 2.29 -0.11 -15.33
N LYS A 85 1.23 -0.94 -15.48
CA LYS A 85 0.33 -0.91 -16.66
C LYS A 85 -0.88 0.00 -16.51
N HIS A 86 -1.15 0.51 -15.32
CA HIS A 86 -2.40 1.21 -15.01
C HIS A 86 -2.12 2.50 -14.26
N ASN A 87 -1.57 3.49 -14.96
CA ASN A 87 -1.15 4.79 -14.42
C ASN A 87 -2.26 5.56 -13.69
N LYS A 88 -3.54 5.20 -13.87
CA LYS A 88 -4.67 5.76 -13.12
C LYS A 88 -4.66 5.35 -11.64
N GLN A 89 -3.97 4.27 -11.28
CA GLN A 89 -3.81 3.81 -9.89
C GLN A 89 -2.51 4.32 -9.28
N GLN A 90 -2.38 5.64 -9.17
CA GLN A 90 -1.22 6.30 -8.57
C GLN A 90 -1.58 6.93 -7.22
N TYR A 91 -0.78 6.65 -6.20
CA TYR A 91 -0.94 7.19 -4.85
C TYR A 91 0.32 7.95 -4.46
N ASN A 92 0.24 9.27 -4.41
CA ASN A 92 1.32 10.12 -3.91
C ASN A 92 1.17 10.24 -2.40
N ILE A 93 2.04 9.57 -1.67
CA ILE A 93 2.00 9.36 -0.23
C ILE A 93 2.95 10.35 0.45
N GLN A 94 2.49 10.96 1.55
CA GLN A 94 3.32 11.77 2.43
C GLN A 94 3.47 11.04 3.78
N ALA A 95 4.70 10.64 4.10
CA ALA A 95 5.05 10.06 5.40
C ALA A 95 5.07 11.13 6.49
N LYS A 96 4.89 10.71 7.74
CA LYS A 96 4.97 11.56 8.94
C LYS A 96 6.41 11.85 9.34
N SER A 97 7.35 10.97 8.98
CA SER A 97 8.78 11.12 9.27
C SER A 97 9.66 10.49 8.19
N GLY A 98 10.93 10.89 8.18
CA GLY A 98 11.93 10.31 7.28
C GLY A 98 12.16 8.81 7.55
N ASP A 99 12.07 8.41 8.82
CA ASP A 99 12.18 7.00 9.21
C ASP A 99 11.01 6.16 8.70
N GLU A 100 9.77 6.67 8.81
CA GLU A 100 8.60 5.99 8.27
C GLU A 100 8.72 5.82 6.75
N LYS A 101 9.10 6.88 6.02
CA LYS A 101 9.38 6.78 4.59
C LYS A 101 10.45 5.72 4.31
N ARG A 102 11.58 5.77 5.01
CA ARG A 102 12.71 4.86 4.80
C ARG A 102 12.31 3.39 4.98
N VAL A 103 11.56 3.09 6.05
CA VAL A 103 11.05 1.73 6.32
C VAL A 103 10.11 1.30 5.20
N TRP A 104 9.13 2.15 4.85
CA TRP A 104 8.17 1.83 3.80
C TRP A 104 8.82 1.62 2.44
N THR A 105 9.68 2.54 1.99
CA THR A 105 10.34 2.42 0.68
C THR A 105 11.30 1.24 0.63
N HIS A 106 11.95 0.90 1.75
CA HIS A 106 12.79 -0.31 1.84
C HIS A 106 11.96 -1.59 1.62
N HIS A 107 10.88 -1.80 2.37
CA HIS A 107 10.05 -2.99 2.23
C HIS A 107 9.35 -3.07 0.87
N LEU A 108 8.88 -1.93 0.33
CA LEU A 108 8.30 -1.88 -1.01
C LEU A 108 9.32 -2.31 -2.07
N LYS A 109 10.56 -1.79 -2.04
CA LYS A 109 11.62 -2.21 -2.97
C LYS A 109 11.91 -3.70 -2.87
N ARG A 110 12.06 -4.21 -1.65
CA ARG A 110 12.31 -5.64 -1.40
C ARG A 110 11.22 -6.51 -2.04
N LEU A 111 9.95 -6.22 -1.75
CA LEU A 111 8.83 -7.00 -2.26
C LEU A 111 8.63 -6.87 -3.77
N ILE A 112 8.88 -5.69 -4.36
CA ILE A 112 8.86 -5.52 -5.83
C ILE A 112 9.88 -6.46 -6.48
N LEU A 113 11.11 -6.51 -5.97
CA LEU A 113 12.15 -7.39 -6.51
C LEU A 113 11.83 -8.87 -6.33
N GLU A 114 11.34 -9.26 -5.14
CA GLU A 114 10.96 -10.65 -4.85
C GLU A 114 9.79 -11.15 -5.71
N ASN A 115 8.85 -10.28 -6.09
CA ASN A 115 7.68 -10.64 -6.90
C ASN A 115 7.85 -10.42 -8.40
N HIS A 116 8.94 -9.79 -8.86
CA HIS A 116 9.18 -9.55 -10.28
C HIS A 116 9.60 -10.83 -11.04
N HIS A 117 10.15 -11.81 -10.32
CA HIS A 117 10.61 -13.09 -10.87
C HIS A 117 9.71 -14.28 -10.51
N ALA A 118 8.56 -14.01 -9.87
CA ALA A 118 7.64 -15.01 -9.34
C ALA A 118 6.54 -15.41 -10.35
#